data_AF-A0A817N6G9-F1
#
_entry.id   AF-A0A817N6G9-F1
#
_cell.length_a   1.000
_cell.length_b   1.000
_cell.length_c   1.000
_cell.angle_alpha   90.00
_cell.angle_beta   90.00
_cell.angle_gamma   90.00
#
_symmetry.space_group_name_H-M   'P 1'
#
loop_
_entity.id
_entity.type
_entity.pdbx_description
1 polymer ?
#
loop_
_entity_poly.entity_id
_entity_poly.type
_entity_poly.pdbx_seq_one_letter_code
_entity_poly.pdbx_strand_id
1 'polypeptide(L)'
;MIYARISLEISNLRRYTVDNLEKLKAIINLLTSILALYDEPPKVFQMIMTDYITSNRLNTCANIDACITRLKISKNFKSVLEKNTINKILSKLEIELLKNWLYDNNDNYVDVLQILDNSNNDLWKYSAKILAYFERMLGFEIIRTNHGQITVDGPYAQLEQYLARVNMSQRKTKIEHLLSNRIHSYLKQTIGKENIENSLNNDYKYFEDNLIELQSLLNQQQRSHVKVICLISWLKYYAEMYSFALIMTQSQHDVMRQIDRLLLNNESKVCSSVKIFIIKQMIYFHNISLEELKQTLSNRNIAWIKPILLQQSDIHEKERNNFILPTTLFECKNECIHINQLFKQLKDINQLENLIRKCQTDKNLAYSFYLWFIRYYRRFYTIKNVSMDISFVQLIENQLQHQLISTFEVIGYQFILQLCKNFDNQSYFQLKADMTDNDMHLRLVALNIFALYLASKCTTNSTYMNSLLFDVNGKMPKDYSQHLMTRCLVGLQPNNNHIVIQMQRVKNEVQKD
;
A
#
# COMPACT_ATOMS: atom_id res chain seq x y z
N MET A 1 -44.36 -25.07 15.68
CA MET A 1 -45.48 -24.52 14.88
C MET A 1 -45.11 -23.28 14.06
N ILE A 2 -44.46 -22.24 14.63
CA ILE A 2 -44.03 -21.03 13.89
C ILE A 2 -43.03 -21.35 12.76
N TYR A 3 -42.04 -22.22 13.00
CA TYR A 3 -41.09 -22.66 11.97
C TYR A 3 -41.73 -23.48 10.83
N ALA A 4 -42.78 -24.25 11.13
CA ALA A 4 -43.55 -24.97 10.11
C ALA A 4 -44.41 -24.01 9.27
N ARG A 5 -44.93 -22.94 9.88
CA ARG A 5 -45.72 -21.90 9.20
C ARG A 5 -44.85 -21.00 8.31
N ILE A 6 -43.64 -20.63 8.76
CA ILE A 6 -42.65 -19.93 7.95
C ILE A 6 -42.16 -20.82 6.80
N SER A 7 -41.93 -22.11 7.06
CA SER A 7 -41.65 -23.10 6.01
C SER A 7 -42.79 -23.22 4.99
N LEU A 8 -44.06 -23.18 5.45
CA LEU A 8 -45.27 -23.21 4.61
C LEU A 8 -45.46 -21.92 3.78
N GLU A 9 -45.11 -20.75 4.30
CA GLU A 9 -45.15 -19.49 3.54
C GLU A 9 -44.01 -19.39 2.52
N ILE A 10 -42.82 -19.91 2.85
CA ILE A 10 -41.67 -20.01 1.93
C ILE A 10 -41.92 -21.04 0.82
N SER A 11 -42.78 -22.04 1.05
CA SER A 11 -43.12 -23.09 0.06
C SER A 11 -44.20 -22.71 -0.96
N ASN A 12 -44.60 -21.44 -1.03
CA ASN A 12 -45.25 -20.88 -2.24
C ASN A 12 -44.29 -20.75 -3.46
N LEU A 13 -43.17 -21.47 -3.44
CA LEU A 13 -42.34 -21.81 -4.59
C LEU A 13 -43.11 -22.75 -5.53
N ARG A 14 -44.04 -22.22 -6.31
CA ARG A 14 -44.88 -22.99 -7.26
C ARG A 14 -44.12 -23.72 -8.36
N ARG A 15 -42.78 -23.61 -8.45
CA ARG A 15 -41.92 -24.46 -9.29
C ARG A 15 -40.60 -24.71 -8.57
N TYR A 16 -40.24 -25.99 -8.42
CA TYR A 16 -38.96 -26.43 -7.87
C TYR A 16 -37.87 -26.16 -8.92
N THR A 17 -37.15 -25.05 -8.79
CA THR A 17 -35.92 -24.76 -9.55
C THR A 17 -34.73 -24.74 -8.60
N VAL A 18 -33.53 -25.04 -9.11
CA VAL A 18 -32.27 -25.08 -8.32
C VAL A 18 -32.02 -23.78 -7.56
N ASP A 19 -32.54 -22.65 -8.06
CA ASP A 19 -32.48 -21.32 -7.47
C ASP A 19 -33.12 -21.22 -6.07
N ASN A 20 -34.10 -22.08 -5.78
CA ASN A 20 -34.81 -22.09 -4.50
C ASN A 20 -33.96 -22.63 -3.34
N LEU A 21 -32.98 -23.49 -3.63
CA LEU A 21 -32.09 -24.08 -2.62
C LEU A 21 -31.10 -23.06 -2.07
N GLU A 22 -30.56 -22.18 -2.91
CA GLU A 22 -29.66 -21.11 -2.47
C GLU A 22 -30.40 -20.04 -1.66
N LYS A 23 -31.64 -19.70 -2.04
CA LYS A 23 -32.52 -18.81 -1.25
C LYS A 23 -32.85 -19.42 0.12
N LEU A 24 -33.21 -20.71 0.16
CA LEU A 24 -33.48 -21.44 1.40
C LEU A 24 -32.22 -21.49 2.30
N LYS A 25 -31.05 -21.76 1.73
CA LYS A 25 -29.77 -21.80 2.45
C LYS A 25 -29.41 -20.44 3.05
N ALA A 26 -29.62 -19.36 2.30
CA ALA A 26 -29.38 -18.01 2.80
C ALA A 26 -30.35 -17.63 3.93
N ILE A 27 -31.63 -18.02 3.83
CA ILE A 27 -32.62 -17.82 4.91
C ILE A 27 -32.24 -18.62 6.16
N ILE A 28 -31.77 -19.87 6.01
CA ILE A 28 -31.29 -20.69 7.13
C ILE A 28 -30.06 -20.05 7.79
N ASN A 29 -29.11 -19.52 7.01
CA ASN A 29 -27.94 -18.82 7.53
C ASN A 29 -28.32 -17.53 8.27
N LEU A 30 -29.29 -16.78 7.73
CA LEU A 30 -29.84 -15.58 8.35
C LEU A 30 -30.51 -15.91 9.69
N LEU A 31 -31.36 -16.94 9.72
CA LEU A 31 -31.98 -17.48 10.92
C LEU A 31 -30.94 -17.89 11.97
N THR A 32 -29.91 -18.63 11.55
CA THR A 32 -28.84 -19.11 12.44
C THR A 32 -28.05 -17.93 13.04
N SER A 33 -27.79 -16.90 12.23
CA SER A 33 -27.08 -15.69 12.68
C SER A 33 -27.92 -14.91 13.71
N ILE A 34 -29.23 -14.80 13.49
CA ILE A 34 -30.14 -14.11 14.43
C ILE A 34 -30.33 -14.92 15.72
N LEU A 35 -30.51 -16.24 15.62
CA LEU A 35 -30.62 -17.16 16.76
C LEU A 35 -29.39 -17.12 17.66
N ALA A 36 -28.21 -16.95 17.06
CA ALA A 36 -26.97 -16.83 17.81
C ALA A 36 -26.88 -15.51 18.58
N LEU A 37 -27.40 -14.40 18.02
CA LEU A 37 -27.16 -13.02 18.48
C LEU A 37 -28.13 -12.49 19.54
N TYR A 38 -29.41 -12.87 19.47
CA TYR A 38 -30.49 -12.17 20.19
C TYR A 38 -31.17 -13.06 21.22
N ASP A 39 -31.64 -12.47 22.33
CA ASP A 39 -32.44 -13.17 23.35
C ASP A 39 -33.88 -13.42 22.91
N GLU A 40 -34.41 -12.61 21.98
CA GLU A 40 -35.71 -12.79 21.33
C GLU A 40 -35.60 -13.02 19.80
N PRO A 41 -34.99 -14.12 19.32
CA PRO A 41 -34.78 -14.36 17.89
C PRO A 41 -36.04 -14.31 17.01
N PRO A 42 -37.22 -14.84 17.44
CA PRO A 42 -38.42 -14.79 16.60
C PRO A 42 -38.90 -13.37 16.28
N LYS A 43 -38.79 -12.43 17.23
CA LYS A 43 -39.21 -11.02 17.00
C LYS A 43 -38.24 -10.31 16.06
N VAL A 44 -36.93 -10.53 16.23
CA VAL A 44 -35.90 -9.95 15.35
C VAL A 44 -35.99 -10.55 13.95
N PHE A 45 -36.24 -11.85 13.85
CA PHE A 45 -36.49 -12.50 12.56
C PHE A 45 -37.78 -11.98 11.90
N GLN A 46 -38.89 -11.84 12.63
CA GLN A 46 -40.10 -11.21 12.11
C GLN A 46 -39.86 -9.77 11.64
N MET A 47 -39.09 -8.97 12.38
CA MET A 47 -38.73 -7.62 11.96
C MET A 47 -37.97 -7.62 10.63
N ILE A 48 -36.92 -8.46 10.51
CA ILE A 48 -36.13 -8.59 9.28
C ILE A 48 -37.00 -9.12 8.13
N MET A 49 -37.83 -10.14 8.38
CA MET A 49 -38.72 -10.71 7.36
C MET A 49 -39.85 -9.78 6.95
N THR A 50 -40.35 -8.92 7.85
CA THR A 50 -41.35 -7.90 7.53
C THR A 50 -40.73 -6.77 6.69
N ASP A 51 -39.48 -6.43 6.98
CA ASP A 51 -38.65 -5.52 6.15
C ASP A 51 -38.31 -6.15 4.79
N TYR A 52 -38.17 -7.49 4.73
CA TYR A 52 -37.81 -8.28 3.54
C TYR A 52 -39.00 -8.59 2.60
N ILE A 53 -40.14 -9.01 3.13
CA ILE A 53 -41.30 -9.51 2.35
C ILE A 53 -42.36 -8.42 2.11
N THR A 54 -42.75 -7.70 3.16
CA THR A 54 -43.99 -6.90 3.14
C THR A 54 -43.81 -5.43 2.82
N SER A 55 -42.63 -4.86 3.04
CA SER A 55 -42.45 -3.40 2.98
C SER A 55 -41.51 -2.90 1.89
N ASN A 56 -40.97 -3.78 1.03
CA ASN A 56 -39.97 -3.42 0.00
C ASN A 56 -38.75 -2.66 0.56
N ARG A 57 -38.50 -2.76 1.88
CA ARG A 57 -37.51 -1.93 2.55
C ARG A 57 -36.11 -2.44 2.32
N LEU A 58 -35.85 -3.73 2.13
CA LEU A 58 -34.50 -4.25 1.83
C LEU A 58 -34.16 -4.28 0.32
N ASN A 59 -34.88 -3.51 -0.51
CA ASN A 59 -34.70 -3.50 -1.96
C ASN A 59 -33.47 -2.74 -2.45
N THR A 60 -32.76 -2.04 -1.57
CA THR A 60 -31.52 -1.33 -1.91
C THR A 60 -30.41 -1.69 -0.95
N CYS A 61 -29.19 -1.65 -1.47
CA CYS A 61 -27.96 -1.77 -0.70
C CYS A 61 -27.92 -0.80 0.52
N ALA A 62 -28.33 0.45 0.34
CA ALA A 62 -28.38 1.44 1.42
C ALA A 62 -29.32 1.03 2.57
N ASN A 63 -30.47 0.41 2.24
CA ASN A 63 -31.41 -0.02 3.25
C ASN A 63 -30.93 -1.29 3.99
N ILE A 64 -30.18 -2.17 3.31
CA ILE A 64 -29.49 -3.29 3.95
C ILE A 64 -28.47 -2.77 4.97
N ASP A 65 -27.63 -1.80 4.59
CA ASP A 65 -26.67 -1.18 5.50
C ASP A 65 -27.35 -0.49 6.70
N ALA A 66 -28.45 0.24 6.45
CA ALA A 66 -29.26 0.86 7.50
C ALA A 66 -29.93 -0.17 8.45
N CYS A 67 -30.34 -1.33 7.93
CA CYS A 67 -30.87 -2.43 8.74
C CYS A 67 -29.78 -3.01 9.64
N ILE A 68 -28.60 -3.31 9.09
CA ILE A 68 -27.45 -3.83 9.84
C ILE A 68 -26.98 -2.82 10.90
N THR A 69 -26.97 -1.53 10.57
CA THR A 69 -26.62 -0.47 11.51
C THR A 69 -27.63 -0.38 12.67
N ARG A 70 -28.93 -0.48 12.39
CA ARG A 70 -29.97 -0.55 13.43
C ARG A 70 -29.80 -1.78 14.32
N LEU A 71 -29.50 -2.94 13.73
CA LEU A 71 -29.22 -4.16 14.47
C LEU A 71 -27.99 -4.03 15.38
N LYS A 72 -26.91 -3.39 14.90
CA LYS A 72 -25.69 -3.08 15.68
C LYS A 72 -25.97 -2.17 16.90
N ILE A 73 -26.92 -1.24 16.78
CA ILE A 73 -27.27 -0.28 17.84
C ILE A 73 -28.29 -0.86 18.83
N SER A 74 -29.03 -1.91 18.45
CA SER A 74 -30.01 -2.53 19.32
C SER A 74 -29.37 -3.11 20.60
N LYS A 75 -29.99 -2.91 21.76
CA LYS A 75 -29.48 -3.39 23.06
C LYS A 75 -29.91 -4.82 23.41
N ASN A 76 -30.57 -5.52 22.50
CA ASN A 76 -31.23 -6.81 22.77
C ASN A 76 -30.32 -8.02 22.49
N PHE A 77 -29.00 -7.82 22.48
CA PHE A 77 -28.05 -8.91 22.29
C PHE A 77 -28.00 -9.80 23.52
N LYS A 78 -27.74 -11.10 23.32
CA LYS A 78 -27.47 -12.01 24.43
C LYS A 78 -26.32 -11.45 25.27
N SER A 79 -26.58 -11.25 26.56
CA SER A 79 -25.64 -10.61 27.50
C SER A 79 -24.27 -11.28 27.61
N VAL A 80 -24.18 -12.56 27.23
CA VAL A 80 -22.97 -13.40 27.31
C VAL A 80 -22.03 -13.22 26.10
N LEU A 81 -22.48 -12.54 25.02
CA LEU A 81 -21.68 -12.43 23.81
C LEU A 81 -20.73 -11.22 23.84
N GLU A 82 -19.45 -11.49 23.58
CA GLU A 82 -18.48 -10.43 23.35
C GLU A 82 -18.82 -9.59 22.11
N LYS A 83 -18.55 -8.28 22.19
CA LYS A 83 -18.78 -7.30 21.11
C LYS A 83 -18.15 -7.72 19.78
N ASN A 84 -16.97 -8.35 19.81
CA ASN A 84 -16.31 -8.84 18.60
C ASN A 84 -17.07 -9.99 17.93
N THR A 85 -17.62 -10.90 18.72
CA THR A 85 -18.46 -12.00 18.23
C THR A 85 -19.75 -11.48 17.63
N ILE A 86 -20.37 -10.49 18.28
CA ILE A 86 -21.56 -9.80 17.77
C ILE A 86 -21.27 -9.17 16.39
N ASN A 87 -20.18 -8.41 16.28
CA ASN A 87 -19.77 -7.76 15.04
C ASN A 87 -19.49 -8.77 13.91
N LYS A 88 -18.86 -9.92 14.22
CA LYS A 88 -18.61 -10.99 13.24
C LYS A 88 -19.91 -11.60 12.72
N ILE A 89 -20.88 -11.89 13.58
CA ILE A 89 -22.14 -12.50 13.16
C ILE A 89 -23.00 -11.49 12.38
N LEU A 90 -23.04 -10.21 12.79
CA LEU A 90 -23.73 -9.16 12.02
C LEU A 90 -23.10 -8.93 10.65
N SER A 91 -21.77 -9.03 10.53
CA SER A 91 -21.11 -8.98 9.22
C SER A 91 -21.50 -10.17 8.34
N LYS A 92 -21.64 -11.38 8.90
CA LYS A 92 -22.15 -12.54 8.16
C LYS A 92 -23.59 -12.34 7.69
N LEU A 93 -24.44 -11.74 8.53
CA LEU A 93 -25.81 -11.41 8.18
C LEU A 93 -25.89 -10.41 7.02
N GLU A 94 -25.09 -9.33 7.09
CA GLU A 94 -24.97 -8.33 6.01
C GLU A 94 -24.59 -8.98 4.68
N ILE A 95 -23.59 -9.86 4.70
CA ILE A 95 -23.11 -10.57 3.51
C ILE A 95 -24.20 -11.44 2.88
N GLU A 96 -24.97 -12.19 3.67
CA GLU A 96 -26.02 -13.06 3.13
C GLU A 96 -27.18 -12.23 2.56
N LEU A 97 -27.52 -11.09 3.18
CA LEU A 97 -28.49 -10.15 2.63
C LEU A 97 -28.02 -9.55 1.29
N LEU A 98 -26.77 -9.10 1.21
CA LEU A 98 -26.20 -8.56 -0.02
C LEU A 98 -26.07 -9.60 -1.13
N LYS A 99 -25.70 -10.85 -0.78
CA LYS A 99 -25.64 -11.96 -1.75
C LYS A 99 -27.03 -12.23 -2.34
N ASN A 100 -28.06 -12.28 -1.52
CA ASN A 100 -29.42 -12.49 -1.99
C ASN A 100 -29.89 -11.31 -2.85
N TRP A 101 -29.60 -10.08 -2.43
CA TRP A 101 -29.94 -8.90 -3.20
C TRP A 101 -29.27 -8.89 -4.58
N LEU A 102 -27.97 -9.20 -4.64
CA LEU A 102 -27.22 -9.31 -5.89
C LEU A 102 -27.79 -10.35 -6.84
N TYR A 103 -28.23 -11.50 -6.31
CA TYR A 103 -28.83 -12.56 -7.11
C TYR A 103 -30.06 -12.05 -7.89
N ASP A 104 -30.90 -11.23 -7.25
CA ASP A 104 -32.11 -10.66 -7.87
C ASP A 104 -31.84 -9.33 -8.62
N ASN A 105 -30.69 -8.67 -8.41
CA ASN A 105 -30.34 -7.35 -8.95
C ASN A 105 -28.94 -7.33 -9.59
N ASN A 106 -28.66 -8.32 -10.44
CA ASN A 106 -27.37 -8.51 -11.08
C ASN A 106 -26.88 -7.25 -11.83
N ASP A 107 -27.78 -6.57 -12.54
CA ASP A 107 -27.49 -5.37 -13.32
C ASP A 107 -27.16 -4.13 -12.47
N ASN A 108 -27.28 -4.21 -11.14
CA ASN A 108 -27.00 -3.10 -10.21
C ASN A 108 -25.87 -3.44 -9.21
N TYR A 109 -24.93 -4.31 -9.59
CA TYR A 109 -23.84 -4.78 -8.73
C TYR A 109 -22.96 -3.64 -8.16
N VAL A 110 -22.92 -2.48 -8.83
CA VAL A 110 -22.21 -1.27 -8.38
C VAL A 110 -22.71 -0.76 -7.03
N ASP A 111 -23.97 -0.98 -6.68
CA ASP A 111 -24.50 -0.55 -5.38
C ASP A 111 -23.87 -1.34 -4.22
N VAL A 112 -23.44 -2.58 -4.47
CA VAL A 112 -22.64 -3.34 -3.49
C VAL A 112 -21.23 -2.77 -3.41
N LEU A 113 -20.63 -2.32 -4.52
CA LEU A 113 -19.33 -1.63 -4.49
C LEU A 113 -19.41 -0.35 -3.66
N GLN A 114 -20.52 0.40 -3.68
CA GLN A 114 -20.72 1.57 -2.84
C GLN A 114 -20.69 1.24 -1.34
N ILE A 115 -21.32 0.12 -0.93
CA ILE A 115 -21.23 -0.33 0.47
C ILE A 115 -19.80 -0.73 0.82
N LEU A 116 -19.13 -1.47 -0.06
CA LEU A 116 -17.75 -1.92 0.11
C LEU A 116 -16.78 -0.74 0.25
N ASP A 117 -17.07 0.36 -0.43
CA ASP A 117 -16.30 1.59 -0.45
C ASP A 117 -16.54 2.49 0.78
N ASN A 118 -17.55 2.19 1.61
CA ASN A 118 -17.79 2.95 2.84
C ASN A 118 -16.57 2.86 3.78
N SER A 119 -16.16 3.99 4.34
CA SER A 119 -14.92 4.12 5.14
C SER A 119 -14.94 3.31 6.44
N ASN A 120 -16.14 3.00 6.94
CA ASN A 120 -16.32 2.21 8.17
C ASN A 120 -16.33 0.70 7.90
N ASN A 121 -16.37 0.29 6.63
CA ASN A 121 -16.44 -1.10 6.24
C ASN A 121 -15.05 -1.63 5.93
N ASP A 122 -14.70 -2.75 6.57
CA ASP A 122 -13.46 -3.46 6.28
C ASP A 122 -13.73 -4.41 5.11
N LEU A 123 -12.98 -4.25 4.02
CA LEU A 123 -13.15 -5.08 2.82
C LEU A 123 -12.95 -6.56 3.11
N TRP A 124 -12.08 -6.90 4.08
CA TRP A 124 -11.80 -8.27 4.46
C TRP A 124 -12.99 -8.97 5.12
N LYS A 125 -14.03 -8.22 5.52
CA LYS A 125 -15.27 -8.78 6.06
C LYS A 125 -16.11 -9.45 4.99
N TYR A 126 -16.07 -9.00 3.73
CA TYR A 126 -16.99 -9.47 2.70
C TYR A 126 -16.57 -10.83 2.13
N SER A 127 -17.53 -11.75 2.02
CA SER A 127 -17.23 -13.14 1.70
C SER A 127 -16.71 -13.32 0.27
N ALA A 128 -15.96 -14.40 0.06
CA ALA A 128 -15.53 -14.83 -1.27
C ALA A 128 -16.70 -14.99 -2.26
N LYS A 129 -17.94 -15.22 -1.80
CA LYS A 129 -19.10 -15.37 -2.67
C LYS A 129 -19.54 -14.07 -3.35
N ILE A 130 -19.50 -12.94 -2.63
CA ILE A 130 -19.77 -11.61 -3.23
C ILE A 130 -18.72 -11.30 -4.29
N LEU A 131 -17.47 -11.68 -4.02
CA LEU A 131 -16.35 -11.42 -4.91
C LEU A 131 -16.37 -12.34 -6.15
N ALA A 132 -16.79 -13.60 -5.99
CA ALA A 132 -17.06 -14.52 -7.09
C ALA A 132 -18.24 -14.05 -7.97
N TYR A 133 -19.17 -13.28 -7.41
CA TYR A 133 -20.22 -12.65 -8.20
C TYR A 133 -19.66 -11.59 -9.16
N PHE A 134 -18.75 -10.73 -8.68
CA PHE A 134 -18.07 -9.76 -9.56
C PHE A 134 -17.23 -10.43 -10.64
N GLU A 135 -16.56 -11.54 -10.32
CA GLU A 135 -15.83 -12.35 -11.30
C GLU A 135 -16.72 -12.80 -12.46
N ARG A 136 -17.92 -13.32 -12.15
CA ARG A 136 -18.91 -13.74 -13.15
C ARG A 136 -19.49 -12.56 -13.92
N MET A 137 -19.85 -11.48 -13.24
CA MET A 137 -20.53 -10.32 -13.84
C MET A 137 -19.62 -9.50 -14.74
N LEU A 138 -18.38 -9.25 -14.30
CA LEU A 138 -17.39 -8.54 -15.11
C LEU A 138 -16.79 -9.46 -16.17
N GLY A 139 -16.91 -10.78 -16.02
CA GLY A 139 -16.39 -11.75 -16.97
C GLY A 139 -14.86 -11.71 -16.98
N PHE A 140 -14.23 -12.04 -15.86
CA PHE A 140 -12.76 -12.03 -15.75
C PHE A 140 -12.06 -12.92 -16.77
N GLU A 141 -12.75 -13.93 -17.30
CA GLU A 141 -12.29 -14.73 -18.42
C GLU A 141 -12.00 -13.89 -19.67
N ILE A 142 -12.80 -12.85 -19.96
CA ILE A 142 -12.57 -11.94 -21.09
C ILE A 142 -11.25 -11.17 -20.91
N ILE A 143 -10.91 -10.80 -19.66
CA ILE A 143 -9.64 -10.14 -19.35
C ILE A 143 -8.47 -11.09 -19.64
N ARG A 144 -8.65 -12.39 -19.37
CA ARG A 144 -7.64 -13.41 -19.69
C ARG A 144 -7.47 -13.57 -21.20
N THR A 145 -8.57 -13.79 -21.93
CA THR A 145 -8.54 -14.06 -23.38
C THR A 145 -8.08 -12.87 -24.19
N ASN A 146 -8.36 -11.65 -23.72
CA ASN A 146 -7.98 -10.42 -24.41
C ASN A 146 -6.73 -9.77 -23.81
N HIS A 147 -5.97 -10.52 -23.02
CA HIS A 147 -4.69 -10.07 -22.45
C HIS A 147 -4.76 -8.73 -21.70
N GLY A 148 -5.82 -8.50 -20.93
CA GLY A 148 -6.05 -7.25 -20.19
C GLY A 148 -6.62 -6.10 -21.03
N GLN A 149 -6.68 -6.23 -22.36
CA GLN A 149 -7.21 -5.22 -23.28
C GLN A 149 -8.73 -5.39 -23.40
N ILE A 150 -9.47 -4.48 -22.76
CA ILE A 150 -10.93 -4.53 -22.75
C ILE A 150 -11.54 -3.30 -23.42
N THR A 151 -12.72 -3.49 -24.01
CA THR A 151 -13.64 -2.41 -24.33
C THR A 151 -14.43 -2.02 -23.08
N VAL A 152 -14.72 -0.73 -22.92
CA VAL A 152 -15.50 -0.22 -21.78
C VAL A 152 -16.96 -0.16 -22.19
N ASP A 153 -17.57 -1.34 -22.27
CA ASP A 153 -18.95 -1.55 -22.67
C ASP A 153 -19.67 -2.53 -21.72
N GLY A 154 -21.01 -2.59 -21.84
CA GLY A 154 -21.85 -3.46 -21.02
C GLY A 154 -21.56 -3.33 -19.50
N PRO A 155 -21.20 -4.43 -18.81
CA PRO A 155 -20.96 -4.41 -17.37
C PRO A 155 -19.81 -3.47 -16.99
N TYR A 156 -18.78 -3.32 -17.83
CA TYR A 156 -17.64 -2.44 -17.56
C TYR A 156 -18.00 -0.95 -17.65
N ALA A 157 -18.98 -0.57 -18.47
CA ALA A 157 -19.44 0.81 -18.57
C ALA A 157 -20.04 1.31 -17.24
N GLN A 158 -20.80 0.45 -16.56
CA GLN A 158 -21.38 0.79 -15.25
C GLN A 158 -20.29 0.97 -14.17
N LEU A 159 -19.26 0.12 -14.19
CA LEU A 159 -18.12 0.24 -13.29
C LEU A 159 -17.30 1.50 -13.57
N GLU A 160 -17.06 1.84 -14.84
CA GLU A 160 -16.34 3.05 -15.22
C GLU A 160 -17.09 4.30 -14.75
N GLN A 161 -18.40 4.35 -14.98
CA GLN A 161 -19.22 5.47 -14.48
C GLN A 161 -19.15 5.61 -12.96
N TYR A 162 -19.16 4.49 -12.23
CA TYR A 162 -18.98 4.51 -10.79
C TYR A 162 -17.60 5.07 -10.39
N LEU A 163 -16.52 4.49 -10.92
CA LEU A 163 -15.14 4.91 -10.59
C LEU A 163 -14.85 6.36 -11.00
N ALA A 164 -15.46 6.85 -12.08
CA ALA A 164 -15.37 8.24 -12.50
C ALA A 164 -16.08 9.20 -11.52
N ARG A 165 -17.20 8.77 -10.91
CA ARG A 165 -17.98 9.57 -9.95
C ARG A 165 -17.41 9.59 -8.54
N VAL A 166 -16.63 8.58 -8.14
CA VAL A 166 -16.01 8.54 -6.80
C VAL A 166 -14.91 9.61 -6.70
N ASN A 167 -15.27 10.80 -6.21
CA ASN A 167 -14.37 11.95 -6.09
C ASN A 167 -13.33 11.85 -4.95
N MET A 168 -13.51 10.93 -3.99
CA MET A 168 -12.57 10.76 -2.87
C MET A 168 -11.43 9.81 -3.26
N SER A 169 -10.23 10.36 -3.42
CA SER A 169 -9.01 9.64 -3.85
C SER A 169 -8.70 8.38 -3.03
N GLN A 170 -8.96 8.39 -1.72
CA GLN A 170 -8.73 7.25 -0.80
C GLN A 170 -9.75 6.12 -0.96
N ARG A 171 -10.99 6.44 -1.31
CA ARG A 171 -12.09 5.48 -1.48
C ARG A 171 -11.96 4.76 -2.83
N LYS A 172 -11.76 5.56 -3.88
CA LYS A 172 -11.46 5.08 -5.23
C LYS A 172 -10.31 4.08 -5.29
N THR A 173 -9.20 4.37 -4.59
CA THR A 173 -8.05 3.46 -4.54
C THR A 173 -8.38 2.12 -3.88
N LYS A 174 -9.29 2.09 -2.90
CA LYS A 174 -9.70 0.87 -2.18
C LYS A 174 -10.34 -0.17 -3.12
N ILE A 175 -11.29 0.28 -3.94
CA ILE A 175 -11.98 -0.58 -4.92
C ILE A 175 -11.05 -0.96 -6.08
N GLU A 176 -10.25 -0.02 -6.59
CA GLU A 176 -9.23 -0.31 -7.63
C GLU A 176 -8.26 -1.41 -7.18
N HIS A 177 -7.79 -1.36 -5.93
CA HIS A 177 -6.91 -2.39 -5.37
C HIS A 177 -7.61 -3.74 -5.20
N LEU A 178 -8.86 -3.74 -4.70
CA LEU A 178 -9.65 -4.95 -4.53
C LEU A 178 -9.84 -5.67 -5.87
N LEU A 179 -10.35 -4.96 -6.87
CA LEU A 179 -10.63 -5.52 -8.19
C LEU A 179 -9.33 -5.98 -8.86
N SER A 180 -8.25 -5.18 -8.79
CA SER A 180 -6.98 -5.57 -9.39
C SER A 180 -6.43 -6.87 -8.79
N ASN A 181 -6.46 -7.00 -7.46
CA ASN A 181 -5.97 -8.19 -6.79
C ASN A 181 -6.86 -9.42 -7.03
N ARG A 182 -8.18 -9.21 -7.19
CA ARG A 182 -9.12 -10.30 -7.49
C ARG A 182 -8.98 -10.82 -8.92
N ILE A 183 -8.89 -9.93 -9.90
CA ILE A 183 -8.61 -10.31 -11.29
C ILE A 183 -7.27 -11.03 -11.36
N HIS A 184 -6.22 -10.49 -10.74
CA HIS A 184 -4.92 -11.16 -10.69
C HIS A 184 -4.99 -12.55 -10.06
N SER A 185 -5.70 -12.70 -8.93
CA SER A 185 -5.88 -14.00 -8.27
C SER A 185 -6.62 -15.01 -9.17
N TYR A 186 -7.62 -14.56 -9.92
CA TYR A 186 -8.34 -15.38 -10.89
C TYR A 186 -7.41 -15.86 -12.01
N LEU A 187 -6.65 -14.94 -12.63
CA LEU A 187 -5.69 -15.27 -13.69
C LEU A 187 -4.67 -16.33 -13.21
N LYS A 188 -4.17 -16.23 -11.97
CA LYS A 188 -3.25 -17.23 -11.40
C LYS A 188 -3.83 -18.65 -11.33
N GLN A 189 -5.11 -18.78 -10.99
CA GLN A 189 -5.74 -20.10 -10.81
C GLN A 189 -5.82 -20.88 -12.14
N THR A 190 -5.76 -20.18 -13.27
CA THR A 190 -5.84 -20.76 -14.61
C THR A 190 -4.50 -21.29 -15.16
N ILE A 191 -3.38 -21.14 -14.43
CA ILE A 191 -2.03 -21.63 -14.83
C ILE A 191 -1.94 -23.18 -14.85
N GLY A 192 -3.05 -23.90 -14.69
CA GLY A 192 -3.09 -25.36 -14.65
C GLY A 192 -2.51 -26.03 -15.89
N LYS A 193 -1.22 -26.44 -15.81
CA LYS A 193 -0.45 -27.28 -16.75
C LYS A 193 0.01 -26.66 -18.07
N GLU A 194 -0.06 -25.35 -18.27
CA GLU A 194 0.59 -24.74 -19.44
C GLU A 194 2.10 -24.61 -19.22
N ASN A 195 2.90 -24.84 -20.28
CA ASN A 195 4.32 -24.52 -20.22
C ASN A 195 4.45 -22.99 -20.12
N ILE A 196 4.87 -22.51 -18.96
CA ILE A 196 5.05 -21.09 -18.64
C ILE A 196 5.87 -20.38 -19.73
N GLU A 197 6.86 -21.06 -20.32
CA GLU A 197 7.66 -20.49 -21.41
C GLU A 197 6.86 -20.25 -22.69
N ASN A 198 5.94 -21.17 -23.03
CA ASN A 198 5.06 -21.01 -24.18
C ASN A 198 4.06 -19.87 -23.95
N SER A 199 3.49 -19.78 -22.74
CA SER A 199 2.56 -18.69 -22.40
C SER A 199 3.28 -17.34 -22.43
N LEU A 200 4.51 -17.25 -21.91
CA LEU A 200 5.33 -16.03 -22.02
C LEU A 200 5.61 -15.68 -23.49
N ASN A 201 5.97 -16.67 -24.32
CA ASN A 201 6.29 -16.43 -25.72
C ASN A 201 5.06 -15.97 -26.54
N ASN A 202 3.91 -16.60 -26.32
CA ASN A 202 2.67 -16.26 -27.01
C ASN A 202 2.16 -14.87 -26.61
N ASP A 203 2.35 -14.50 -25.34
CA ASP A 203 1.77 -13.29 -24.78
C ASP A 203 2.73 -12.09 -24.78
N TYR A 204 4.00 -12.26 -25.20
CA TYR A 204 5.04 -11.23 -25.12
C TYR A 204 4.63 -9.91 -25.79
N LYS A 205 4.01 -9.98 -26.97
CA LYS A 205 3.56 -8.77 -27.69
C LYS A 205 2.57 -7.97 -26.85
N TYR A 206 1.62 -8.64 -26.20
CA TYR A 206 0.65 -7.98 -25.33
C TYR A 206 1.30 -7.40 -24.08
N PHE A 207 2.35 -8.00 -23.56
CA PHE A 207 3.14 -7.41 -22.48
C PHE A 207 3.77 -6.08 -22.87
N GLU A 208 4.38 -6.00 -24.06
CA GLU A 208 4.94 -4.77 -24.59
C GLU A 208 3.85 -3.70 -24.84
N ASP A 209 2.78 -4.07 -25.57
CA ASP A 209 1.68 -3.17 -25.91
C ASP A 209 0.99 -2.61 -24.65
N ASN A 210 0.75 -3.46 -23.65
CA ASN A 210 0.08 -3.07 -22.41
C ASN A 210 0.93 -2.15 -21.52
N LEU A 211 2.26 -2.28 -21.54
CA LEU A 211 3.14 -1.33 -20.84
C LEU A 211 3.03 0.07 -21.45
N ILE A 212 3.01 0.16 -22.78
CA ILE A 212 2.88 1.42 -23.51
C ILE A 212 1.49 2.03 -23.28
N GLU A 213 0.43 1.22 -23.40
CA GLU A 213 -0.94 1.68 -23.19
C GLU A 213 -1.15 2.18 -21.76
N LEU A 214 -0.66 1.43 -20.76
CA LEU A 214 -0.78 1.85 -19.36
C LEU A 214 -0.02 3.16 -19.10
N GLN A 215 1.17 3.33 -19.66
CA GLN A 215 1.91 4.57 -19.55
C GLN A 215 1.16 5.75 -20.17
N SER A 216 0.57 5.55 -21.36
CA SER A 216 -0.26 6.55 -22.03
C SER A 216 -1.47 6.95 -21.18
N LEU A 217 -2.22 5.97 -20.67
CA LEU A 217 -3.42 6.20 -19.84
C LEU A 217 -3.11 6.92 -18.52
N LEU A 218 -1.98 6.62 -17.88
CA LEU A 218 -1.62 7.26 -16.62
C LEU A 218 -1.26 8.75 -16.77
N ASN A 219 -0.90 9.18 -17.98
CA ASN A 219 -0.59 10.58 -18.29
C ASN A 219 -1.84 11.40 -18.68
N GLN A 220 -2.99 10.76 -18.89
CA GLN A 220 -4.23 11.43 -19.29
C GLN A 220 -5.02 11.93 -18.08
N GLN A 221 -5.59 13.14 -18.17
CA GLN A 221 -6.45 13.71 -17.11
C GLN A 221 -7.77 12.95 -16.95
N GLN A 222 -8.36 12.48 -18.06
CA GLN A 222 -9.59 11.66 -18.08
C GLN A 222 -9.25 10.25 -18.56
N ARG A 223 -8.59 9.48 -17.70
CA ARG A 223 -8.24 8.08 -17.98
C ARG A 223 -9.41 7.14 -17.67
N SER A 224 -9.54 6.06 -18.42
CA SER A 224 -10.44 4.96 -18.04
C SER A 224 -9.85 4.21 -16.85
N HIS A 225 -10.58 4.19 -15.75
CA HIS A 225 -10.19 3.50 -14.53
C HIS A 225 -10.25 1.98 -14.68
N VAL A 226 -11.28 1.48 -15.36
CA VAL A 226 -11.46 0.05 -15.56
C VAL A 226 -10.37 -0.53 -16.44
N LYS A 227 -10.01 0.15 -17.53
CA LYS A 227 -8.87 -0.25 -18.38
C LYS A 227 -7.57 -0.32 -17.57
N VAL A 228 -7.30 0.70 -16.75
CA VAL A 228 -6.12 0.71 -15.87
C VAL A 228 -6.12 -0.48 -14.92
N ILE A 229 -7.25 -0.80 -14.28
CA ILE A 229 -7.37 -1.99 -13.40
C ILE A 229 -7.05 -3.28 -14.17
N CYS A 230 -7.62 -3.46 -15.36
CA CYS A 230 -7.46 -4.67 -16.16
C CYS A 230 -6.01 -4.85 -16.66
N LEU A 231 -5.43 -3.79 -17.22
CA LEU A 231 -4.03 -3.76 -17.67
C LEU A 231 -3.07 -4.05 -16.51
N ILE A 232 -3.24 -3.40 -15.35
CA ILE A 232 -2.39 -3.66 -14.18
C ILE A 232 -2.50 -5.12 -13.74
N SER A 233 -3.71 -5.68 -13.71
CA SER A 233 -3.93 -7.04 -13.23
C SER A 233 -3.32 -8.09 -14.15
N TRP A 234 -3.43 -7.88 -15.47
CA TRP A 234 -2.82 -8.75 -16.46
C TRP A 234 -1.30 -8.60 -16.52
N LEU A 235 -0.76 -7.37 -16.42
CA LEU A 235 0.68 -7.13 -16.33
C LEU A 235 1.29 -7.77 -15.06
N LYS A 236 0.59 -7.72 -13.92
CA LYS A 236 1.00 -8.43 -12.70
C LYS A 236 1.06 -9.95 -12.94
N TYR A 237 0.05 -10.50 -13.61
CA TYR A 237 0.00 -11.92 -13.96
C TYR A 237 1.18 -12.32 -14.87
N TYR A 238 1.43 -11.59 -15.95
CA TYR A 238 2.54 -11.86 -16.87
C TYR A 238 3.91 -11.69 -16.19
N ALA A 239 4.10 -10.62 -15.43
CA ALA A 239 5.33 -10.36 -14.69
C ALA A 239 5.62 -11.47 -13.66
N GLU A 240 4.58 -12.03 -13.06
CA GLU A 240 4.69 -13.12 -12.11
C GLU A 240 5.11 -14.45 -12.79
N MET A 241 4.54 -14.78 -13.95
CA MET A 241 5.00 -15.91 -14.77
C MET A 241 6.47 -15.75 -15.15
N TYR A 242 6.87 -14.54 -15.55
CA TYR A 242 8.26 -14.23 -15.87
C TYR A 242 9.17 -14.38 -14.64
N SER A 243 8.77 -13.89 -13.46
CA SER A 243 9.52 -14.08 -12.20
C SER A 243 9.75 -15.55 -11.88
N PHE A 244 8.72 -16.39 -12.05
CA PHE A 244 8.82 -17.82 -11.79
C PHE A 244 9.79 -18.49 -12.78
N ALA A 245 9.65 -18.21 -14.08
CA ALA A 245 10.53 -18.75 -15.11
C ALA A 245 11.99 -18.29 -14.91
N LEU A 246 12.20 -17.02 -14.56
CA LEU A 246 13.52 -16.45 -14.30
C LEU A 246 14.34 -17.19 -13.24
N ILE A 247 13.70 -17.94 -12.35
CA ILE A 247 14.40 -18.71 -11.30
C ILE A 247 14.38 -20.20 -11.61
N MET A 248 13.24 -20.75 -12.06
CA MET A 248 13.08 -22.19 -12.27
C MET A 248 13.78 -22.70 -13.53
N THR A 249 13.84 -21.92 -14.59
CA THR A 249 14.47 -22.36 -15.83
C THR A 249 15.87 -21.76 -15.94
N GLN A 250 16.88 -22.58 -16.24
CA GLN A 250 18.21 -22.11 -16.66
C GLN A 250 18.20 -21.58 -18.11
N SER A 251 17.01 -21.45 -18.69
CA SER A 251 16.80 -21.45 -20.12
C SER A 251 17.21 -20.14 -20.77
N GLN A 252 17.96 -20.24 -21.86
CA GLN A 252 18.33 -19.15 -22.76
C GLN A 252 17.24 -18.85 -23.81
N HIS A 253 15.95 -19.05 -23.48
CA HIS A 253 14.87 -18.86 -24.45
C HIS A 253 14.82 -17.41 -24.96
N ASP A 254 14.54 -17.26 -26.26
CA ASP A 254 14.57 -15.95 -26.93
C ASP A 254 13.56 -14.97 -26.33
N VAL A 255 12.40 -15.44 -25.85
CA VAL A 255 11.44 -14.59 -25.14
C VAL A 255 12.03 -13.97 -23.87
N MET A 256 12.86 -14.70 -23.12
CA MET A 256 13.51 -14.15 -21.92
C MET A 256 14.47 -13.01 -22.27
N ARG A 257 15.17 -13.13 -23.41
CA ARG A 257 16.05 -12.06 -23.94
C ARG A 257 15.25 -10.87 -24.43
N GLN A 258 14.10 -11.09 -25.05
CA GLN A 258 13.21 -10.02 -25.49
C GLN A 258 12.67 -9.23 -24.29
N ILE A 259 12.16 -9.93 -23.27
CA ILE A 259 11.72 -9.31 -22.02
C ILE A 259 12.88 -8.57 -21.35
N ASP A 260 14.09 -9.15 -21.32
CA ASP A 260 15.28 -8.49 -20.75
C ASP A 260 15.61 -7.18 -21.47
N ARG A 261 15.60 -7.17 -22.81
CA ARG A 261 15.82 -5.96 -23.62
C ARG A 261 14.73 -4.90 -23.39
N LEU A 262 13.46 -5.32 -23.36
CA LEU A 262 12.34 -4.42 -23.12
C LEU A 262 12.45 -3.75 -21.75
N LEU A 263 12.70 -4.53 -20.70
CA LEU A 263 12.89 -4.01 -19.36
C LEU A 263 14.16 -3.15 -19.26
N LEU A 264 15.27 -3.52 -19.90
CA LEU A 264 16.50 -2.72 -19.88
C LEU A 264 16.29 -1.34 -20.50
N ASN A 265 15.61 -1.26 -21.65
CA ASN A 265 15.50 -0.04 -22.44
C ASN A 265 14.32 0.86 -22.02
N ASN A 266 13.39 0.36 -21.22
CA ASN A 266 12.23 1.11 -20.77
C ASN A 266 12.46 1.75 -19.39
N GLU A 267 12.62 3.08 -19.39
CA GLU A 267 12.83 3.91 -18.19
C GLU A 267 11.55 4.50 -17.60
N SER A 268 10.38 4.12 -18.11
CA SER A 268 9.11 4.63 -17.59
C SER A 268 8.87 4.26 -16.12
N LYS A 269 8.08 5.10 -15.42
CA LYS A 269 7.66 4.82 -14.03
C LYS A 269 6.84 3.53 -13.92
N VAL A 270 6.08 3.21 -14.95
CA VAL A 270 5.34 1.94 -15.07
C VAL A 270 6.31 0.77 -15.12
N CYS A 271 7.29 0.81 -16.03
CA CYS A 271 8.30 -0.24 -16.15
C CYS A 271 9.11 -0.40 -14.85
N SER A 272 9.46 0.70 -14.19
CA SER A 272 10.12 0.68 -12.88
C SER A 272 9.29 -0.04 -11.82
N SER A 273 7.97 0.18 -11.81
CA SER A 273 7.04 -0.51 -10.90
C SER A 273 6.95 -2.00 -11.20
N VAL A 274 6.94 -2.39 -12.49
CA VAL A 274 6.94 -3.80 -12.92
C VAL A 274 8.25 -4.48 -12.53
N LYS A 275 9.41 -3.84 -12.72
CA LYS A 275 10.73 -4.35 -12.28
C LYS A 275 10.74 -4.65 -10.78
N ILE A 276 10.24 -3.72 -9.96
CA ILE A 276 10.13 -3.91 -8.49
C ILE A 276 9.19 -5.07 -8.16
N PHE A 277 8.05 -5.14 -8.84
CA PHE A 277 7.10 -6.23 -8.67
C PHE A 277 7.73 -7.58 -9.00
N ILE A 278 8.47 -7.68 -10.11
CA ILE A 278 9.19 -8.90 -10.52
C ILE A 278 10.17 -9.36 -9.42
N ILE A 279 10.96 -8.43 -8.87
CA ILE A 279 11.90 -8.71 -7.76
C ILE A 279 11.15 -9.20 -6.52
N LYS A 280 10.04 -8.55 -6.17
CA LYS A 280 9.22 -8.95 -5.04
C LYS A 280 8.64 -10.35 -5.21
N GLN A 281 8.16 -10.71 -6.40
CA GLN A 281 7.64 -12.05 -6.67
C GLN A 281 8.75 -13.10 -6.62
N MET A 282 9.94 -12.80 -7.14
CA MET A 282 11.10 -13.69 -7.04
C MET A 282 11.47 -14.01 -5.58
N ILE A 283 11.50 -12.99 -4.72
CA ILE A 283 11.70 -13.18 -3.27
C ILE A 283 10.59 -14.04 -2.66
N TYR A 284 9.34 -13.73 -3.00
CA TYR A 284 8.17 -14.40 -2.44
C TYR A 284 8.10 -15.88 -2.84
N PHE A 285 8.29 -16.21 -4.11
CA PHE A 285 8.17 -17.58 -4.61
C PHE A 285 9.22 -18.53 -4.03
N HIS A 286 10.39 -18.01 -3.74
CA HIS A 286 11.50 -18.81 -3.25
C HIS A 286 11.72 -18.69 -1.75
N ASN A 287 10.95 -17.83 -1.07
CA ASN A 287 11.09 -17.54 0.34
C ASN A 287 12.55 -17.20 0.72
N ILE A 288 13.19 -16.38 -0.12
CA ILE A 288 14.59 -15.96 0.05
C ILE A 288 14.69 -14.46 0.30
N SER A 289 15.74 -14.04 1.01
CA SER A 289 16.10 -12.64 1.16
C SER A 289 16.57 -12.01 -0.16
N LEU A 290 16.62 -10.68 -0.21
CA LEU A 290 17.17 -9.95 -1.34
C LEU A 290 18.66 -10.28 -1.58
N GLU A 291 19.43 -10.54 -0.53
CA GLU A 291 20.85 -10.89 -0.65
C GLU A 291 21.05 -12.30 -1.23
N GLU A 292 20.23 -13.27 -0.82
CA GLU A 292 20.23 -14.62 -1.40
C GLU A 292 19.77 -14.59 -2.87
N LEU A 293 18.78 -13.74 -3.20
CA LEU A 293 18.37 -13.53 -4.59
C LEU A 293 19.53 -12.95 -5.41
N LYS A 294 20.29 -12.00 -4.87
CA LYS A 294 21.47 -11.43 -5.56
C LYS A 294 22.51 -12.50 -5.86
N GLN A 295 22.78 -13.39 -4.92
CA GLN A 295 23.69 -14.51 -5.12
C GLN A 295 23.17 -15.48 -6.19
N THR A 296 21.88 -15.82 -6.14
CA THR A 296 21.22 -16.72 -7.10
C THR A 296 21.29 -16.20 -8.53
N LEU A 297 21.17 -14.88 -8.70
CA LEU A 297 21.19 -14.23 -10.01
C LEU A 297 22.59 -13.75 -10.44
N SER A 298 23.60 -13.81 -9.57
CA SER A 298 24.95 -13.30 -9.84
C SER A 298 25.61 -13.92 -11.08
N ASN A 299 25.34 -15.21 -11.32
CA ASN A 299 25.87 -15.98 -12.45
C ASN A 299 24.92 -15.99 -13.67
N ARG A 300 23.75 -15.35 -13.58
CA ARG A 300 22.78 -15.27 -14.68
C ARG A 300 23.02 -14.01 -15.52
N ASN A 301 22.95 -14.14 -16.84
CA ASN A 301 23.11 -13.02 -17.76
C ASN A 301 21.79 -12.29 -18.00
N ILE A 302 21.29 -11.56 -16.99
CA ILE A 302 20.07 -10.74 -17.07
C ILE A 302 20.48 -9.27 -16.98
N ALA A 303 20.39 -8.52 -18.07
CA ALA A 303 20.95 -7.17 -18.16
C ALA A 303 20.17 -6.14 -17.35
N TRP A 304 18.83 -6.18 -17.36
CA TRP A 304 18.02 -5.16 -16.69
C TRP A 304 18.15 -5.18 -15.15
N ILE A 305 18.42 -6.36 -14.57
CA ILE A 305 18.55 -6.52 -13.12
C ILE A 305 19.99 -6.29 -12.63
N LYS A 306 20.99 -6.42 -13.52
CA LYS A 306 22.40 -6.18 -13.19
C LYS A 306 22.65 -4.85 -12.48
N PRO A 307 22.08 -3.70 -12.85
CA PRO A 307 22.26 -2.45 -12.10
C PRO A 307 21.78 -2.50 -10.65
N ILE A 308 20.88 -3.42 -10.31
CA ILE A 308 20.35 -3.65 -8.95
C ILE A 308 21.24 -4.66 -8.21
N LEU A 309 21.74 -5.68 -8.91
CA LEU A 309 22.68 -6.68 -8.38
C LEU A 309 24.10 -6.11 -8.16
N LEU A 310 24.55 -5.30 -9.13
CA LEU A 310 25.85 -4.64 -9.24
C LEU A 310 25.79 -3.20 -8.74
N GLN A 311 24.84 -2.85 -7.86
CA GLN A 311 25.16 -1.79 -6.91
C GLN A 311 26.38 -2.30 -6.14
N GLN A 312 27.56 -1.97 -6.68
CA GLN A 312 28.82 -2.03 -5.97
C GLN A 312 28.56 -1.21 -4.73
N SER A 313 28.29 -1.91 -3.63
CA SER A 313 28.83 -1.50 -2.36
C SER A 313 30.29 -1.23 -2.69
N ASP A 314 30.69 0.04 -2.65
CA ASP A 314 32.10 0.41 -2.67
C ASP A 314 32.78 -0.60 -1.75
N ILE A 315 33.90 -1.19 -2.17
CA ILE A 315 34.49 -2.37 -1.51
C ILE A 315 34.84 -2.09 -0.02
N HIS A 316 34.84 -0.82 0.39
CA HIS A 316 34.92 -0.35 1.79
C HIS A 316 33.59 -0.33 2.58
N GLU A 317 32.42 -0.45 1.94
CA GLU A 317 31.10 -0.59 2.57
C GLU A 317 30.76 -2.05 2.88
N LYS A 318 31.28 -3.04 2.15
CA LYS A 318 30.97 -4.47 2.39
C LYS A 318 31.40 -4.96 3.77
N GLU A 319 32.49 -4.44 4.33
CA GLU A 319 32.94 -4.77 5.69
C GLU A 319 32.13 -4.03 6.79
N ARG A 320 31.25 -3.11 6.42
CA ARG A 320 30.43 -2.29 7.34
C ARG A 320 28.93 -2.47 7.17
N ASN A 321 28.43 -3.36 6.31
CA ASN A 321 27.03 -3.40 5.88
C ASN A 321 26.17 -4.48 6.56
N ASN A 322 25.89 -4.30 7.85
CA ASN A 322 24.65 -4.85 8.46
C ASN A 322 23.50 -3.82 8.45
N PHE A 323 23.67 -2.70 7.73
CA PHE A 323 22.80 -1.54 7.89
C PHE A 323 22.07 -1.11 6.62
N ILE A 324 20.76 -0.90 6.74
CA ILE A 324 19.90 -0.36 5.69
C ILE A 324 20.07 1.15 5.66
N LEU A 325 20.93 1.63 4.75
CA LEU A 325 21.03 3.05 4.44
C LEU A 325 19.81 3.49 3.61
N PRO A 326 19.31 4.71 3.80
CA PRO A 326 18.27 5.23 2.92
C PRO A 326 18.79 5.29 1.47
N THR A 327 18.14 4.50 0.62
CA THR A 327 18.39 4.45 -0.82
C THR A 327 17.63 5.59 -1.49
N THR A 328 18.20 6.13 -2.56
CA THR A 328 17.48 7.05 -3.44
C THR A 328 16.18 6.40 -3.88
N LEU A 329 15.08 7.16 -3.86
CA LEU A 329 13.93 6.83 -4.70
C LEU A 329 14.48 6.60 -6.12
N PHE A 330 14.04 5.53 -6.79
CA PHE A 330 14.66 4.96 -8.00
C PHE A 330 15.00 5.98 -9.12
N GLU A 331 14.38 7.16 -9.09
CA GLU A 331 14.51 8.25 -10.06
C GLU A 331 15.73 9.18 -9.83
N CYS A 332 16.47 9.11 -8.70
CA CYS A 332 17.52 10.09 -8.35
C CYS A 332 18.97 9.54 -8.36
N LYS A 333 19.21 8.40 -9.03
CA LYS A 333 20.49 7.69 -8.99
C LYS A 333 21.65 8.53 -9.56
N ASN A 334 21.41 9.21 -10.69
CA ASN A 334 22.43 10.00 -11.38
C ASN A 334 22.87 11.20 -10.54
N GLU A 335 21.91 11.87 -9.91
CA GLU A 335 22.13 12.99 -8.99
C GLU A 335 22.96 12.54 -7.79
N CYS A 336 22.64 11.38 -7.19
CA CYS A 336 23.43 10.85 -6.08
C CYS A 336 24.86 10.48 -6.48
N ILE A 337 25.07 9.89 -7.67
CA ILE A 337 26.41 9.59 -8.17
C ILE A 337 27.19 10.90 -8.35
N HIS A 338 26.57 11.90 -8.98
CA HIS A 338 27.18 13.21 -9.21
C HIS A 338 27.59 13.89 -7.90
N ILE A 339 26.69 13.93 -6.91
CA ILE A 339 26.95 14.54 -5.59
C ILE A 339 28.05 13.77 -4.85
N ASN A 340 28.00 12.43 -4.84
CA ASN A 340 29.05 11.61 -4.22
C ASN A 340 30.43 11.88 -4.83
N GLN A 341 30.52 11.99 -6.15
CA GLN A 341 31.78 12.28 -6.84
C GLN A 341 32.31 13.67 -6.45
N LEU A 342 31.43 14.67 -6.42
CA LEU A 342 31.79 16.05 -6.07
C LEU A 342 32.35 16.13 -4.64
N PHE A 343 31.67 15.52 -3.66
CA PHE A 343 32.16 15.52 -2.28
C PHE A 343 33.43 14.66 -2.08
N LYS A 344 33.59 13.55 -2.82
CA LYS A 344 34.83 12.73 -2.77
C LYS A 344 36.05 13.46 -3.36
N GLN A 345 35.83 14.38 -4.31
CA GLN A 345 36.89 15.10 -5.04
C GLN A 345 36.86 16.60 -4.79
N LEU A 346 36.31 17.05 -3.66
CA LEU A 346 36.11 18.46 -3.37
C LEU A 346 37.47 19.18 -3.25
N LYS A 347 37.86 19.88 -4.32
CA LYS A 347 39.06 20.73 -4.39
C LYS A 347 38.73 22.22 -4.46
N ASP A 348 37.52 22.56 -4.91
CA ASP A 348 37.07 23.92 -5.13
C ASP A 348 35.66 24.14 -4.55
N ILE A 349 35.55 25.09 -3.64
CA ILE A 349 34.30 25.46 -2.95
C ILE A 349 33.29 26.04 -3.94
N ASN A 350 33.73 26.71 -5.01
CA ASN A 350 32.83 27.28 -6.02
C ASN A 350 31.99 26.20 -6.72
N GLN A 351 32.52 24.99 -6.87
CA GLN A 351 31.77 23.86 -7.44
C GLN A 351 30.62 23.43 -6.52
N LEU A 352 30.86 23.45 -5.21
CA LEU A 352 29.86 23.14 -4.19
C LEU A 352 28.80 24.24 -4.09
N GLU A 353 29.18 25.51 -4.16
CA GLU A 353 28.23 26.63 -4.22
C GLU A 353 27.32 26.54 -5.47
N ASN A 354 27.90 26.22 -6.62
CA ASN A 354 27.15 26.04 -7.86
C ASN A 354 26.19 24.84 -7.77
N LEU A 355 26.60 23.75 -7.13
CA LEU A 355 25.72 22.60 -6.88
C LEU A 355 24.56 23.00 -5.96
N ILE A 356 24.83 23.74 -4.88
CA ILE A 356 23.79 24.24 -3.97
C ILE A 356 22.80 25.12 -4.73
N ARG A 357 23.27 26.07 -5.57
CA ARG A 357 22.38 26.90 -6.40
C ARG A 357 21.46 26.06 -7.30
N LYS A 358 21.97 25.00 -7.92
CA LYS A 358 21.17 24.10 -8.76
C LYS A 358 20.09 23.34 -7.99
N CYS A 359 20.31 23.06 -6.71
CA CYS A 359 19.31 22.43 -5.84
C CYS A 359 18.06 23.31 -5.63
N GLN A 360 18.14 24.62 -5.93
CA GLN A 360 17.00 25.52 -5.79
C GLN A 360 15.87 25.18 -6.77
N THR A 361 16.20 24.71 -7.97
CA THR A 361 15.24 24.44 -9.06
C THR A 361 15.02 22.95 -9.28
N ASP A 362 15.99 22.11 -8.94
CA ASP A 362 15.91 20.66 -9.11
C ASP A 362 15.64 19.95 -7.76
N LYS A 363 14.41 19.46 -7.61
CA LYS A 363 13.96 18.70 -6.43
C LYS A 363 14.72 17.39 -6.24
N ASN A 364 15.05 16.68 -7.32
CA ASN A 364 15.74 15.39 -7.24
C ASN A 364 17.18 15.61 -6.79
N LEU A 365 17.82 16.67 -7.29
CA LEU A 365 19.15 17.08 -6.86
C LEU A 365 19.15 17.53 -5.39
N ALA A 366 18.17 18.34 -4.98
CA ALA A 366 18.02 18.77 -3.59
C ALA A 366 17.83 17.58 -2.63
N TYR A 367 17.00 16.61 -3.00
CA TYR A 367 16.80 15.39 -2.21
C TYR A 367 18.09 14.55 -2.11
N SER A 368 18.76 14.33 -3.24
CA SER A 368 20.04 13.61 -3.28
C SER A 368 21.15 14.31 -2.48
N PHE A 369 21.10 15.65 -2.40
CA PHE A 369 22.01 16.45 -1.59
C PHE A 369 21.80 16.20 -0.10
N TYR A 370 20.56 16.26 0.40
CA TYR A 370 20.25 15.89 1.78
C TYR A 370 20.62 14.44 2.09
N LEU A 371 20.36 13.53 1.15
CA LEU A 371 20.65 12.11 1.34
C LEU A 371 22.15 11.85 1.55
N TRP A 372 23.02 12.63 0.89
CA TRP A 372 24.46 12.58 1.12
C TRP A 372 24.80 12.90 2.59
N PHE A 373 24.24 13.98 3.14
CA PHE A 373 24.47 14.35 4.55
C PHE A 373 23.93 13.30 5.53
N ILE A 374 22.78 12.67 5.23
CA ILE A 374 22.26 11.56 6.06
C ILE A 374 23.21 10.36 6.04
N ARG A 375 23.81 10.04 4.89
CA ARG A 375 24.83 8.98 4.79
C ARG A 375 26.10 9.34 5.54
N TYR A 376 26.54 10.59 5.44
CA TYR A 376 27.69 11.09 6.21
C TYR A 376 27.43 11.04 7.72
N TYR A 377 26.21 11.37 8.15
CA TYR A 377 25.78 11.38 9.54
C TYR A 377 25.92 10.02 10.25
N ARG A 378 25.79 8.90 9.52
CA ARG A 378 25.99 7.53 10.04
C ARG A 378 27.33 7.34 10.77
N ARG A 379 28.36 8.13 10.45
CA ARG A 379 29.68 8.03 11.07
C ARG A 379 29.63 8.03 12.60
N PHE A 380 28.73 8.82 13.21
CA PHE A 380 28.57 8.96 14.66
C PHE A 380 28.10 7.67 15.34
N TYR A 381 27.51 6.76 14.58
CA TYR A 381 27.14 5.42 15.03
C TYR A 381 28.25 4.41 14.76
N THR A 382 28.85 4.42 13.55
CA THR A 382 29.78 3.36 13.11
C THR A 382 31.18 3.41 13.72
N ILE A 383 31.63 4.59 14.16
CA ILE A 383 32.98 4.76 14.70
C ILE A 383 32.80 5.16 16.18
N LYS A 384 33.43 4.41 17.08
CA LYS A 384 33.39 4.72 18.51
C LYS A 384 34.15 6.02 18.77
N ASN A 385 33.55 6.93 19.54
CA ASN A 385 34.11 8.24 19.90
C ASN A 385 34.47 9.15 18.69
N VAL A 386 33.65 9.18 17.65
CA VAL A 386 33.80 10.17 16.55
C VAL A 386 33.73 11.58 17.10
N SER A 387 34.79 12.35 16.91
CA SER A 387 34.76 13.80 17.05
C SER A 387 34.12 14.43 15.82
N MET A 388 33.48 15.58 16.02
CA MET A 388 33.00 16.41 14.91
C MET A 388 34.19 16.80 14.03
N ASP A 389 34.00 16.72 12.71
CA ASP A 389 34.95 17.29 11.76
C ASP A 389 34.81 18.81 11.77
N ILE A 390 35.58 19.45 12.67
CA ILE A 390 35.50 20.90 12.92
C ILE A 390 35.72 21.69 11.63
N SER A 391 36.63 21.22 10.76
CA SER A 391 36.94 21.89 9.50
C SER A 391 35.75 21.87 8.54
N PHE A 392 35.10 20.71 8.41
CA PHE A 392 33.91 20.56 7.57
C PHE A 392 32.70 21.31 8.15
N VAL A 393 32.54 21.31 9.47
CA VAL A 393 31.51 22.10 10.14
C VAL A 393 31.71 23.59 9.88
N GLN A 394 32.93 24.11 10.02
CA GLN A 394 33.23 25.52 9.75
C GLN A 394 32.98 25.90 8.28
N LEU A 395 33.25 24.99 7.33
CA LEU A 395 32.90 25.18 5.93
C LEU A 395 31.38 25.39 5.75
N ILE A 396 30.57 24.53 6.38
CA ILE A 396 29.10 24.65 6.33
C ILE A 396 28.61 25.92 7.03
N GLU A 397 29.13 26.21 8.23
CA GLU A 397 28.65 27.32 9.08
C GLU A 397 29.10 28.71 8.65
N ASN A 398 30.29 28.84 8.07
CA ASN A 398 30.88 30.16 7.80
C ASN A 398 30.91 30.47 6.31
N GLN A 399 31.27 29.50 5.46
CA GLN A 399 31.49 29.75 4.04
C GLN A 399 30.23 29.49 3.22
N LEU A 400 29.49 28.42 3.51
CA LEU A 400 28.31 28.02 2.72
C LEU A 400 26.97 28.47 3.31
N GLN A 401 26.96 29.04 4.52
CA GLN A 401 25.74 29.39 5.24
C GLN A 401 24.76 30.23 4.41
N HIS A 402 25.24 31.32 3.81
CA HIS A 402 24.40 32.21 3.02
C HIS A 402 23.77 31.48 1.81
N GLN A 403 24.56 30.66 1.13
CA GLN A 403 24.11 29.92 -0.05
C GLN A 403 23.14 28.79 0.32
N LEU A 404 23.36 28.11 1.45
CA LEU A 404 22.48 27.07 1.97
C LEU A 404 21.15 27.65 2.45
N ILE A 405 21.14 28.76 3.19
CA ILE A 405 19.91 29.40 3.65
C ILE A 405 19.07 29.90 2.47
N SER A 406 19.70 30.51 1.46
CA SER A 406 18.97 31.00 0.28
C SER A 406 18.35 29.87 -0.57
N THR A 407 18.93 28.68 -0.54
CA THR A 407 18.48 27.53 -1.35
C THR A 407 17.50 26.63 -0.61
N PHE A 408 17.80 26.31 0.65
CA PHE A 408 17.15 25.28 1.46
C PHE A 408 16.33 25.86 2.62
N GLU A 409 16.23 27.19 2.71
CA GLU A 409 15.64 27.91 3.84
C GLU A 409 16.43 27.67 5.14
N VAL A 410 16.07 28.42 6.19
CA VAL A 410 16.72 28.29 7.50
C VAL A 410 16.59 26.88 8.07
N ILE A 411 15.44 26.24 7.84
CA ILE A 411 15.13 24.90 8.34
C ILE A 411 16.03 23.84 7.67
N GLY A 412 16.18 23.90 6.34
CA GLY A 412 17.04 22.96 5.62
C GLY A 412 18.52 23.14 5.94
N TYR A 413 18.98 24.39 6.11
CA TYR A 413 20.32 24.68 6.61
C TYR A 413 20.56 24.09 8.01
N GLN A 414 19.63 24.30 8.95
CA GLN A 414 19.73 23.74 10.30
C GLN A 414 19.75 22.22 10.28
N PHE A 415 18.94 21.59 9.43
CA PHE A 415 18.94 20.14 9.26
C PHE A 415 20.30 19.61 8.79
N ILE A 416 20.90 20.21 7.76
CA ILE A 416 22.25 19.87 7.28
C ILE A 416 23.28 20.03 8.40
N LEU A 417 23.21 21.13 9.14
CA LEU A 417 24.16 21.43 10.20
C LEU A 417 24.10 20.39 11.34
N GLN A 418 22.89 19.97 11.74
CA GLN A 418 22.68 18.92 12.75
C GLN A 418 23.22 17.56 12.29
N LEU A 419 23.08 17.22 11.00
CA LEU A 419 23.69 16.03 10.42
C LEU A 419 25.23 16.07 10.43
N CYS A 420 25.83 17.27 10.35
CA CYS A 420 27.28 17.43 10.45
C CYS A 420 27.81 17.34 11.89
N LYS A 421 27.08 17.91 12.85
CA LYS A 421 27.46 18.05 14.27
C LYS A 421 27.02 16.90 15.18
N ASN A 422 26.11 16.06 14.70
CA ASN A 422 25.23 15.23 15.53
C ASN A 422 24.15 16.04 16.24
N PHE A 423 22.99 15.42 16.42
CA PHE A 423 21.89 16.02 17.14
C PHE A 423 22.15 16.02 18.65
N ASP A 424 21.55 16.99 19.33
CA ASP A 424 21.63 17.14 20.79
C ASP A 424 21.23 15.87 21.54
N ASN A 425 21.76 15.68 22.76
CA ASN A 425 21.55 14.49 23.58
C ASN A 425 20.08 14.16 23.90
N GLN A 426 19.19 15.16 23.78
CA GLN A 426 17.75 15.05 24.04
C GLN A 426 16.94 14.75 22.77
N SER A 427 17.55 14.86 21.59
CA SER A 427 16.88 14.63 20.33
C SER A 427 16.70 13.15 20.05
N TYR A 428 15.52 12.77 19.55
CA TYR A 428 15.27 11.43 19.03
C TYR A 428 16.31 11.04 17.95
N PHE A 429 16.77 12.00 17.16
CA PHE A 429 17.66 11.74 16.03
C PHE A 429 19.12 11.51 16.42
N GLN A 430 19.51 11.72 17.68
CA GLN A 430 20.88 11.51 18.09
C GLN A 430 21.32 10.06 17.83
N LEU A 431 22.46 9.92 17.15
CA LEU A 431 23.17 8.66 16.99
C LEU A 431 24.24 8.50 18.06
N LYS A 432 24.28 7.31 18.67
CA LYS A 432 25.27 6.90 19.66
C LYS A 432 25.85 5.54 19.27
N ALA A 433 27.14 5.31 19.50
CA ALA A 433 27.81 4.09 19.08
C ALA A 433 27.32 2.81 19.78
N ASP A 434 26.59 2.94 20.89
CA ASP A 434 26.02 1.85 21.71
C ASP A 434 24.54 1.56 21.45
N MET A 435 23.90 2.28 20.51
CA MET A 435 22.49 2.05 20.16
C MET A 435 22.29 0.77 19.34
N THR A 436 21.06 0.23 19.34
CA THR A 436 20.73 -0.95 18.52
C THR A 436 20.64 -0.62 17.03
N ASP A 437 20.92 -1.60 16.17
CA ASP A 437 20.84 -1.46 14.71
C ASP A 437 19.43 -1.02 14.27
N ASN A 438 18.39 -1.60 14.87
CA ASN A 438 16.99 -1.26 14.59
C ASN A 438 16.67 0.19 14.94
N ASP A 439 17.14 0.64 16.10
CA ASP A 439 16.98 2.02 16.55
C ASP A 439 17.63 3.03 15.59
N MET A 440 18.82 2.68 15.09
CA MET A 440 19.56 3.50 14.14
C MET A 440 18.83 3.53 12.79
N HIS A 441 18.37 2.38 12.28
CA HIS A 441 17.60 2.31 11.04
C HIS A 441 16.33 3.16 11.06
N LEU A 442 15.55 3.09 12.13
CA LEU A 442 14.32 3.88 12.28
C LEU A 442 14.61 5.38 12.21
N ARG A 443 15.68 5.83 12.86
CA ARG A 443 16.12 7.24 12.81
C ARG A 443 16.56 7.64 11.40
N LEU A 444 17.35 6.82 10.70
CA LEU A 444 17.77 7.13 9.32
C LEU A 444 16.58 7.16 8.35
N VAL A 445 15.60 6.25 8.50
CA VAL A 445 14.37 6.26 7.70
C VAL A 445 13.57 7.53 7.97
N ALA A 446 13.42 7.91 9.24
CA ALA A 446 12.74 9.15 9.60
C ALA A 446 13.48 10.37 8.99
N LEU A 447 14.80 10.47 9.11
CA LEU A 447 15.60 11.53 8.47
C LEU A 447 15.44 11.54 6.94
N ASN A 448 15.29 10.39 6.30
CA ASN A 448 15.02 10.32 4.86
C ASN A 448 13.66 10.92 4.48
N ILE A 449 12.64 10.72 5.32
CA ILE A 449 11.33 11.36 5.16
C ILE A 449 11.46 12.90 5.33
N PHE A 450 12.26 13.37 6.29
CA PHE A 450 12.58 14.80 6.43
C PHE A 450 13.23 15.36 5.16
N ALA A 451 14.26 14.68 4.64
CA ALA A 451 14.95 15.09 3.42
C ALA A 451 13.99 15.20 2.22
N LEU A 452 13.09 14.22 2.05
CA LEU A 452 12.09 14.26 0.98
C LEU A 452 11.12 15.42 1.15
N TYR A 453 10.66 15.68 2.38
CA TYR A 453 9.75 16.77 2.68
C TYR A 453 10.39 18.14 2.42
N LEU A 454 11.62 18.34 2.89
CA LEU A 454 12.39 19.56 2.69
C LEU A 454 12.73 19.80 1.22
N ALA A 455 13.19 18.76 0.50
CA ALA A 455 13.48 18.86 -0.93
C ALA A 455 12.24 19.20 -1.77
N SER A 456 11.06 18.79 -1.31
CA SER A 456 9.78 19.11 -1.96
C SER A 456 9.31 20.56 -1.71
N LYS A 457 10.03 21.35 -0.90
CA LYS A 457 9.65 22.71 -0.47
C LYS A 457 8.23 22.79 0.11
N CYS A 458 7.79 21.72 0.79
CA CYS A 458 6.46 21.63 1.39
C CYS A 458 6.34 22.42 2.71
N THR A 459 7.37 23.15 3.13
CA THR A 459 7.42 23.96 4.36
C THR A 459 6.43 25.12 4.36
N THR A 460 6.05 25.63 3.18
CA THR A 460 5.12 26.76 3.00
C THR A 460 3.66 26.41 3.25
N ASN A 461 3.29 25.12 3.22
CA ASN A 461 1.93 24.65 3.53
C ASN A 461 1.89 24.04 4.93
N SER A 462 0.91 24.44 5.75
CA SER A 462 0.64 23.87 7.08
C SER A 462 0.03 22.47 7.00
N THR A 463 0.77 21.52 6.42
CA THR A 463 0.35 20.12 6.36
C THR A 463 0.45 19.47 7.75
N TYR A 464 -0.36 18.44 8.01
CA TYR A 464 -0.23 17.65 9.23
C TYR A 464 1.19 17.11 9.40
N MET A 465 1.82 16.67 8.31
CA MET A 465 3.21 16.24 8.32
C MET A 465 4.16 17.37 8.73
N ASN A 466 3.95 18.60 8.24
CA ASN A 466 4.70 19.79 8.71
C ASN A 466 4.61 19.92 10.24
N SER A 467 3.39 19.79 10.80
CA SER A 467 3.15 19.92 12.24
C SER A 467 3.67 18.76 13.11
N LEU A 468 4.02 17.63 12.49
CA LEU A 468 4.69 16.51 13.15
C LEU A 468 6.21 16.63 13.12
N LEU A 469 6.74 17.25 12.05
CA LEU A 469 8.17 17.38 11.80
C LEU A 469 8.74 18.65 12.43
N PHE A 470 7.94 19.71 12.54
CA PHE A 470 8.38 21.03 12.98
C PHE A 470 7.42 21.64 14.01
N ASP A 471 7.98 22.45 14.90
CA ASP A 471 7.21 23.22 15.87
C ASP A 471 6.41 24.37 15.21
N VAL A 472 5.65 25.10 16.01
CA VAL A 472 4.82 26.23 15.54
C VAL A 472 5.63 27.36 14.91
N ASN A 473 6.94 27.42 15.14
CA ASN A 473 7.86 28.39 14.57
C ASN A 473 8.65 27.81 13.38
N GLY A 474 8.29 26.62 12.88
CA GLY A 474 9.00 25.93 11.82
C GLY A 474 10.37 25.38 12.23
N LYS A 475 10.68 25.30 13.53
CA LYS A 475 11.96 24.75 14.01
C LYS A 475 11.83 23.27 14.32
N MET A 476 12.94 22.52 14.20
CA MET A 476 12.97 21.15 14.68
C MET A 476 12.80 21.14 16.21
N PRO A 477 11.80 20.40 16.75
CA PRO A 477 11.65 20.23 18.18
C PRO A 477 12.91 19.69 18.86
N LYS A 478 13.21 20.19 20.07
CA LYS A 478 14.29 19.65 20.89
C LYS A 478 13.96 18.28 21.46
N ASP A 479 12.71 18.11 21.91
CA ASP A 479 12.15 16.82 22.34
C ASP A 479 11.02 16.42 21.38
N TYR A 480 11.37 15.56 20.42
CA TYR A 480 10.40 15.02 19.48
C TYR A 480 9.36 14.11 20.15
N SER A 481 9.68 13.46 21.27
CA SER A 481 8.73 12.61 21.97
C SER A 481 7.61 13.45 22.56
N GLN A 482 7.97 14.54 23.25
CA GLN A 482 7.00 15.51 23.76
C GLN A 482 6.22 16.19 22.62
N HIS A 483 6.91 16.62 21.58
CA HIS A 483 6.29 17.28 20.43
C HIS A 483 5.24 16.38 19.75
N LEU A 484 5.59 15.13 19.44
CA LEU A 484 4.66 14.17 18.85
C LEU A 484 3.51 13.84 19.81
N MET A 485 3.74 13.73 21.13
CA MET A 485 2.64 13.56 22.09
C MET A 485 1.63 14.72 22.02
N THR A 486 2.09 15.96 21.84
CA THR A 486 1.18 17.13 21.73
C THR A 486 0.42 17.21 20.41
N ARG A 487 0.89 16.52 19.35
CA ARG A 487 0.38 16.65 17.97
C ARG A 487 -0.34 15.39 17.45
N CYS A 488 0.10 14.21 17.86
CA CYS A 488 -0.49 12.93 17.50
C CYS A 488 -1.67 12.52 18.40
N LEU A 489 -1.94 13.24 19.49
CA LEU A 489 -2.87 12.79 20.54
C LEU A 489 -3.94 13.84 20.93
N VAL A 490 -4.63 14.44 19.95
CA VAL A 490 -5.90 15.13 20.28
C VAL A 490 -6.97 14.14 20.78
N GLY A 491 -6.85 12.84 20.45
CA GLY A 491 -7.76 11.78 20.92
C GLY A 491 -7.26 10.94 22.11
N LEU A 492 -6.05 11.17 22.60
CA LEU A 492 -5.36 10.29 23.58
C LEU A 492 -4.70 11.13 24.68
N GLN A 493 -5.41 12.12 25.22
CA GLN A 493 -4.95 12.74 26.45
C GLN A 493 -4.90 11.69 27.58
N PRO A 494 -3.80 11.62 28.35
CA PRO A 494 -3.59 10.60 29.38
C PRO A 494 -4.70 10.54 30.43
N ASN A 495 -5.39 11.66 30.63
CA ASN A 495 -6.29 11.81 31.76
C ASN A 495 -7.69 11.23 31.52
N ASN A 496 -8.05 10.80 30.30
CA ASN A 496 -9.41 10.29 30.02
C ASN A 496 -9.50 9.14 28.98
N ASN A 497 -8.39 8.55 28.52
CA ASN A 497 -8.47 7.48 27.52
C ASN A 497 -8.21 6.09 28.14
N HIS A 498 -9.28 5.30 28.26
CA HIS A 498 -9.29 3.92 28.77
C HIS A 498 -8.29 2.98 28.09
N ILE A 499 -7.92 3.25 26.82
CA ILE A 499 -6.97 2.43 26.07
C ILE A 499 -5.54 2.61 26.61
N VAL A 500 -5.14 3.84 26.96
CA VAL A 500 -3.81 4.13 27.53
C VAL A 500 -3.67 3.53 28.93
N ILE A 501 -4.74 3.60 29.72
CA ILE A 501 -4.80 2.96 31.06
C ILE A 501 -4.69 1.43 30.93
N GLN A 502 -5.35 0.82 29.93
CA GLN A 502 -5.23 -0.61 29.67
C GLN A 502 -3.83 -1.01 29.21
N MET A 503 -3.21 -0.25 28.31
CA MET A 503 -1.85 -0.54 27.85
C MET A 503 -0.80 -0.35 28.96
N GLN A 504 -0.97 0.63 29.84
CA GLN A 504 -0.13 0.78 31.04
C GLN A 504 -0.34 -0.34 32.06
N ARG A 505 -1.59 -0.82 32.23
CA ARG A 505 -1.87 -2.00 33.06
C ARG A 505 -1.18 -3.25 32.53
N VAL A 506 -1.31 -3.55 31.23
CA VAL A 506 -0.64 -4.71 30.61
C VAL A 506 0.88 -4.61 30.76
N LYS A 507 1.46 -3.43 30.55
CA LYS A 507 2.91 -3.21 30.76
C LYS A 507 3.33 -3.48 32.21
N ASN A 508 2.54 -3.06 33.19
CA ASN A 508 2.86 -3.24 34.61
C ASN A 508 2.58 -4.66 35.11
N GLU A 509 1.67 -5.40 34.47
CA GLU A 509 1.41 -6.82 34.77
C GLU A 509 2.51 -7.71 34.18
N VAL A 510 2.98 -7.43 32.96
CA VAL A 510 4.10 -8.16 32.31
C VAL A 510 5.44 -7.94 33.02
N GLN A 511 5.58 -6.91 33.87
CA GLN A 511 6.79 -6.69 34.69
C GLN A 511 6.74 -7.35 36.06
N LYS A 512 5.63 -8.03 36.41
CA LYS A 512 5.45 -8.76 37.67
C LYS A 512 5.50 -10.28 37.51
N ASP A 513 5.62 -10.76 36.28
CA ASP A 513 6.12 -12.09 35.93
C ASP A 513 7.60 -11.98 35.53
#